data_AF-A0A7V3MKW6-F1
#
_entry.id   AF-A0A7V3MKW6-F1
#
_cell.length_a   1.000
_cell.length_b   1.000
_cell.length_c   1.000
_cell.angle_alpha   90.00
_cell.angle_beta   90.00
_cell.angle_gamma   90.00
#
_symmetry.space_group_name_H-M   'P 1'
#
loop_
_entity.id
_entity.type
_entity.pdbx_description
1 polymer ?
#
loop_
_entity_poly.entity_id
_entity_poly.type
_entity_poly.pdbx_seq_one_letter_code
_entity_poly.pdbx_strand_id
1 'polypeptide(L)'
;MTFGRATAPFRAGTSSSSAIVVLSFLAMYLCNRDKLPQWTIPQVCKMLGEAEWYVGTHGGANDQMTILRNPVNSVVYNRHSRPDLEATPLPFLRGVHVVLANSLWEVNKTLGGNQSFNMRKGWMQMGDELARLVIATVRDAQRHHPELTSTPGWLSRLVTGKFGWKTGSELPLLENNAELWERIEANYCKFGSLHAGILGISDDAIREFLLLLPVKITPSEAGAIFGKDAETIERIYTRPRREIGGYHIRTTARFFHKENIIGRELERIFLEAEKRVASGEISPDCPEYDQYRIKVGRMVDELQEILSIDFRVSNPQLDLLLMIARRGPGYLGGKLTGAGKGGCVSLLVREGESVAMCEYLDSQYYGKPEYFEFYRQVLEDERRFSPPGTIERQSAEERLGILDAALASIQDQRRVVTFSRGACAIEV
;
A
#
# COMPACT_ATOMS: atom_id res chain seq x y z
N MET A 1 -27.29 -15.52 7.73
CA MET A 1 -25.84 -15.28 7.86
C MET A 1 -25.34 -16.01 9.10
N THR A 2 -24.42 -16.95 8.95
CA THR A 2 -23.74 -17.59 10.08
C THR A 2 -22.47 -16.81 10.39
N PHE A 3 -22.41 -16.18 11.57
CA PHE A 3 -21.18 -15.55 12.05
C PHE A 3 -20.31 -16.62 12.71
N GLY A 4 -19.12 -16.89 12.16
CA GLY A 4 -18.14 -17.81 12.73
C GLY A 4 -17.13 -17.12 13.64
N ARG A 5 -16.30 -17.89 14.34
CA ARG A 5 -15.16 -17.37 15.12
C ARG A 5 -14.21 -16.61 14.18
N ALA A 6 -13.79 -15.40 14.57
CA ALA A 6 -12.80 -14.65 13.81
C ALA A 6 -11.47 -15.41 13.76
N THR A 7 -11.03 -15.78 12.56
CA THR A 7 -9.76 -16.50 12.32
C THR A 7 -8.69 -15.59 11.69
N ALA A 8 -8.99 -14.32 11.42
CA ALA A 8 -8.00 -13.37 10.91
C ALA A 8 -7.05 -12.96 12.06
N PRO A 9 -5.71 -13.11 11.89
CA PRO A 9 -4.77 -12.69 12.92
C PRO A 9 -4.95 -11.20 13.27
N PHE A 10 -5.09 -10.90 14.56
CA PHE A 10 -5.22 -9.52 15.01
C PHE A 10 -3.91 -8.76 14.84
N ARG A 11 -4.00 -7.48 14.48
CA ARG A 11 -2.84 -6.55 14.34
C ARG A 11 -1.74 -7.03 13.37
N ALA A 12 -2.04 -7.98 12.49
CA ALA A 12 -1.06 -8.59 11.58
C ALA A 12 -1.15 -8.12 10.12
N GLY A 13 -1.80 -6.98 9.85
CA GLY A 13 -1.93 -6.46 8.49
C GLY A 13 -2.97 -7.17 7.61
N THR A 14 -3.84 -7.99 8.20
CA THR A 14 -4.90 -8.77 7.52
C THR A 14 -6.29 -8.12 7.59
N SER A 15 -6.34 -6.83 7.91
CA SER A 15 -7.58 -6.02 7.93
C SER A 15 -8.68 -6.52 8.88
N SER A 16 -8.30 -7.15 10.00
CA SER A 16 -9.23 -7.61 11.04
C SER A 16 -10.07 -6.47 11.65
N SER A 17 -9.54 -5.24 11.73
CA SER A 17 -10.29 -4.05 12.15
C SER A 17 -11.40 -3.71 11.16
N SER A 18 -11.09 -3.69 9.86
CA SER A 18 -12.05 -3.37 8.80
C SER A 18 -13.14 -4.44 8.70
N ALA A 19 -12.80 -5.71 8.95
CA ALA A 19 -13.79 -6.78 9.04
C ALA A 19 -14.83 -6.52 10.14
N ILE A 20 -14.42 -6.02 11.31
CA ILE A 20 -15.35 -5.65 12.40
C ILE A 20 -16.21 -4.46 12.00
N VAL A 21 -15.65 -3.45 11.35
CA VAL A 21 -16.40 -2.28 10.86
C VAL A 21 -17.45 -2.69 9.83
N VAL A 22 -17.06 -3.47 8.83
CA VAL A 22 -17.97 -3.99 7.81
C VAL A 22 -19.05 -4.87 8.43
N LEU A 23 -18.68 -5.77 9.33
CA LEU A 23 -19.64 -6.63 10.03
C LEU A 23 -20.67 -5.83 10.83
N SER A 24 -20.20 -4.83 11.58
CA SER A 24 -21.07 -3.95 12.39
C SER A 24 -22.04 -3.18 11.49
N PHE A 25 -21.56 -2.68 10.36
CA PHE A 25 -22.40 -2.02 9.36
C PHE A 25 -23.43 -2.98 8.76
N LEU A 26 -23.04 -4.17 8.33
CA LEU A 26 -23.96 -5.14 7.72
C LEU A 26 -25.06 -5.55 8.71
N ALA A 27 -24.73 -5.76 9.98
CA ALA A 27 -25.72 -6.03 11.02
C ALA A 27 -26.72 -4.87 11.17
N MET A 28 -26.22 -3.63 11.27
CA MET A 28 -27.05 -2.43 11.37
C MET A 28 -27.92 -2.23 10.13
N TYR A 29 -27.35 -2.41 8.93
CA TYR A 29 -28.04 -2.28 7.64
C TYR A 29 -29.18 -3.28 7.52
N LEU A 30 -28.96 -4.55 7.86
CA LEU A 30 -29.98 -5.59 7.78
C LEU A 30 -31.14 -5.35 8.75
N CYS A 31 -30.87 -4.80 9.94
CA CYS A 31 -31.91 -4.49 10.92
C CYS A 31 -32.71 -3.21 10.61
N ASN A 32 -32.23 -2.35 9.70
CA ASN A 32 -32.82 -1.02 9.45
C ASN A 32 -32.95 -0.70 7.97
N ARG A 33 -32.97 -1.71 7.08
CA ARG A 33 -32.91 -1.53 5.62
C ARG A 33 -33.99 -0.59 5.08
N ASP A 34 -35.16 -0.61 5.69
CA ASP A 34 -36.33 0.23 5.38
C ASP A 34 -36.17 1.71 5.78
N LYS A 35 -35.26 2.01 6.72
CA LYS A 35 -34.99 3.36 7.24
C LYS A 35 -33.74 4.01 6.67
N LEU A 36 -32.92 3.24 5.94
CA LEU A 36 -31.66 3.69 5.38
C LEU A 36 -31.82 4.10 3.92
N PRO A 37 -31.04 5.07 3.43
CA PRO A 37 -31.05 5.41 2.01
C PRO A 37 -30.53 4.23 1.17
N GLN A 38 -30.93 4.22 -0.10
CA GLN A 38 -30.39 3.26 -1.07
C GLN A 38 -28.92 3.60 -1.32
N TRP A 39 -28.01 2.76 -0.83
CA TRP A 39 -26.58 2.93 -1.00
C TRP A 39 -26.01 1.98 -2.04
N THR A 40 -25.10 2.48 -2.85
CA THR A 40 -24.24 1.64 -3.67
C THR A 40 -23.05 1.12 -2.85
N ILE A 41 -22.47 -0.02 -3.23
CA ILE A 41 -21.29 -0.56 -2.53
C ILE A 41 -20.13 0.46 -2.48
N PRO A 42 -19.78 1.19 -3.56
CA PRO A 42 -18.80 2.27 -3.49
C PRO A 42 -19.08 3.33 -2.40
N GLN A 43 -20.33 3.76 -2.26
CA GLN A 43 -20.73 4.73 -1.23
C GLN A 43 -20.54 4.17 0.18
N VAL A 44 -20.97 2.92 0.41
CA VAL A 44 -20.77 2.22 1.68
C VAL A 44 -19.29 2.09 1.99
N CYS A 45 -18.47 1.59 1.05
CA CYS A 45 -17.03 1.43 1.27
C CYS A 45 -16.34 2.75 1.62
N LYS A 46 -16.71 3.85 0.96
CA LYS A 46 -16.18 5.18 1.28
C LYS A 46 -16.55 5.58 2.71
N MET A 47 -17.83 5.48 3.08
CA MET A 47 -18.31 5.79 4.42
C MET A 47 -17.63 4.93 5.49
N LEU A 48 -17.46 3.62 5.25
CA LEU A 48 -16.81 2.72 6.20
C LEU A 48 -15.30 2.96 6.32
N GLY A 49 -14.64 3.36 5.24
CA GLY A 49 -13.25 3.81 5.28
C GLY A 49 -13.08 5.08 6.12
N GLU A 50 -14.00 6.04 5.99
CA GLU A 50 -14.06 7.25 6.83
C GLU A 50 -14.45 6.93 8.28
N ALA A 51 -15.26 5.89 8.52
CA ALA A 51 -15.63 5.47 9.86
C ALA A 51 -14.41 5.00 10.69
N GLU A 52 -13.39 4.43 10.04
CA GLU A 52 -12.13 4.08 10.71
C GLU A 52 -11.33 5.30 11.19
N TRP A 53 -11.66 6.51 10.73
CA TRP A 53 -10.97 7.73 11.18
C TRP A 53 -11.34 8.07 12.63
N TYR A 54 -12.53 7.65 13.11
CA TYR A 54 -12.95 7.81 14.50
C TYR A 54 -12.08 7.03 15.50
N VAL A 55 -11.34 6.02 15.04
CA VAL A 55 -10.35 5.29 15.86
C VAL A 55 -8.90 5.72 15.57
N GLY A 56 -8.72 6.84 14.86
CA GLY A 56 -7.44 7.51 14.62
C GLY A 56 -6.65 7.03 13.40
N THR A 57 -7.14 6.04 12.66
CA THR A 57 -6.54 5.57 11.40
C THR A 57 -7.18 6.30 10.22
N HIS A 58 -6.45 7.19 9.55
CA HIS A 58 -6.97 7.90 8.36
C HIS A 58 -6.84 7.05 7.10
N GLY A 59 -7.50 5.88 7.09
CA GLY A 59 -7.43 4.86 6.04
C GLY A 59 -8.04 5.23 4.70
N GLY A 60 -7.91 4.32 3.74
CA GLY A 60 -8.73 4.33 2.51
C GLY A 60 -9.88 3.34 2.62
N ALA A 61 -10.48 3.00 1.49
CA ALA A 61 -11.61 2.07 1.40
C ALA A 61 -11.24 0.68 0.82
N ASN A 62 -9.94 0.39 0.65
CA ASN A 62 -9.47 -0.82 -0.04
C ASN A 62 -9.89 -2.10 0.68
N ASP A 63 -9.78 -2.11 2.00
CA ASP A 63 -10.05 -3.29 2.83
C ASP A 63 -11.54 -3.60 2.83
N GLN A 64 -12.37 -2.57 3.04
CA GLN A 64 -13.83 -2.63 3.01
C GLN A 64 -14.32 -3.08 1.63
N MET A 65 -13.75 -2.50 0.56
CA MET A 65 -14.06 -2.88 -0.82
C MET A 65 -13.72 -4.34 -1.09
N THR A 66 -12.54 -4.80 -0.66
CA THR A 66 -12.12 -6.19 -0.82
C THR A 66 -13.05 -7.16 -0.08
N ILE A 67 -13.42 -6.84 1.16
CA ILE A 67 -14.33 -7.66 1.98
C ILE A 67 -15.72 -7.79 1.32
N LEU A 68 -16.26 -6.67 0.80
CA LEU A 68 -17.60 -6.63 0.22
C LEU A 68 -17.66 -7.11 -1.24
N ARG A 69 -16.56 -7.03 -2.00
CA ARG A 69 -16.58 -7.30 -3.46
C ARG A 69 -15.86 -8.56 -3.89
N ASN A 70 -15.00 -9.17 -3.09
CA ASN A 70 -14.19 -10.31 -3.54
C ASN A 70 -15.03 -11.60 -3.71
N PRO A 71 -15.14 -12.14 -4.94
CA PRO A 71 -15.71 -13.48 -5.14
C PRO A 71 -14.82 -14.60 -4.57
N VAL A 72 -15.31 -15.83 -4.66
CA VAL A 72 -14.53 -17.04 -4.31
C VAL A 72 -13.45 -17.26 -5.37
N ASN A 73 -12.25 -17.68 -4.94
CA ASN A 73 -11.15 -18.06 -5.84
C ASN A 73 -10.73 -16.97 -6.84
N SER A 74 -10.84 -15.70 -6.43
CA SER A 74 -10.47 -14.55 -7.24
C SER A 74 -9.73 -13.51 -6.42
N VAL A 75 -9.19 -12.54 -7.13
CA VAL A 75 -8.62 -11.31 -6.57
C VAL A 75 -9.46 -10.12 -7.03
N VAL A 76 -9.42 -9.01 -6.30
CA VAL A 76 -10.09 -7.78 -6.71
C VAL A 76 -9.06 -6.70 -6.99
N TYR A 77 -9.18 -6.06 -8.14
CA TYR A 77 -8.44 -4.85 -8.47
C TYR A 77 -9.28 -3.61 -8.11
N ASN A 78 -8.91 -2.96 -7.01
CA ASN A 78 -9.52 -1.71 -6.56
C ASN A 78 -8.84 -0.51 -7.21
N ARG A 79 -9.63 0.34 -7.90
CA ARG A 79 -9.14 1.58 -8.52
C ARG A 79 -9.57 2.77 -7.67
N HIS A 80 -8.59 3.42 -7.06
CA HIS A 80 -8.77 4.62 -6.22
C HIS A 80 -8.33 5.92 -6.91
N SER A 81 -7.94 5.85 -8.19
CA SER A 81 -7.49 7.00 -8.99
C SER A 81 -8.63 7.79 -9.65
N ARG A 82 -9.88 7.32 -9.50
CA ARG A 82 -11.09 7.95 -10.01
C ARG A 82 -11.87 8.65 -8.88
N PRO A 83 -12.75 9.62 -9.19
CA PRO A 83 -13.63 10.24 -8.19
C PRO A 83 -14.48 9.20 -7.45
N ASP A 84 -15.02 8.24 -8.19
CA ASP A 84 -15.79 7.11 -7.65
C ASP A 84 -14.89 5.88 -7.43
N LEU A 85 -15.17 5.15 -6.36
CA LEU A 85 -14.48 3.90 -6.06
C LEU A 85 -14.96 2.80 -7.00
N GLU A 86 -14.01 2.14 -7.66
CA GLU A 86 -14.30 1.04 -8.58
C GLU A 86 -13.53 -0.22 -8.16
N ALA A 87 -14.16 -1.38 -8.32
CA ALA A 87 -13.58 -2.67 -8.01
C ALA A 87 -13.90 -3.66 -9.13
N THR A 88 -12.86 -4.23 -9.73
CA THR A 88 -12.99 -5.26 -10.76
C THR A 88 -12.50 -6.60 -10.20
N PRO A 89 -13.39 -7.59 -10.01
CA PRO A 89 -12.98 -8.95 -9.75
C PRO A 89 -12.18 -9.50 -10.93
N LEU A 90 -11.09 -10.18 -10.65
CA LEU A 90 -10.19 -10.79 -11.63
C LEU A 90 -9.98 -12.27 -11.28
N PRO A 91 -9.82 -13.14 -12.30
CA PRO A 91 -9.37 -14.50 -12.05
C PRO A 91 -7.99 -14.50 -11.37
N PHE A 92 -7.69 -15.56 -10.64
CA PHE A 92 -6.36 -15.78 -10.09
C PHE A 92 -5.68 -16.97 -10.79
N LEU A 93 -4.34 -17.03 -10.73
CA LEU A 93 -3.59 -18.10 -11.37
C LEU A 93 -3.84 -19.45 -10.67
N ARG A 94 -4.09 -20.49 -11.47
CA ARG A 94 -4.25 -21.88 -11.01
C ARG A 94 -2.90 -22.47 -10.59
N GLY A 95 -2.87 -23.38 -9.63
CA GLY A 95 -1.61 -23.97 -9.15
C GLY A 95 -0.77 -23.06 -8.23
N VAL A 96 -1.36 -21.96 -7.73
CA VAL A 96 -0.72 -21.03 -6.80
C VAL A 96 -1.54 -20.92 -5.52
N HIS A 97 -0.88 -21.16 -4.40
CA HIS A 97 -1.41 -20.88 -3.06
C HIS A 97 -0.78 -19.62 -2.49
N VAL A 98 -1.52 -18.94 -1.62
CA VAL A 98 -0.99 -17.84 -0.81
C VAL A 98 -0.70 -18.38 0.58
N VAL A 99 0.56 -18.38 1.00
CA VAL A 99 0.93 -18.64 2.40
C VAL A 99 1.02 -17.28 3.11
N LEU A 100 0.17 -17.08 4.10
CA LEU A 100 0.26 -15.92 5.00
C LEU A 100 1.16 -16.29 6.16
N ALA A 101 2.23 -15.53 6.41
CA ALA A 101 3.17 -15.76 7.50
C ALA A 101 3.37 -14.50 8.35
N ASN A 102 3.27 -14.61 9.67
CA ASN A 102 3.40 -13.50 10.61
C ASN A 102 4.88 -13.27 10.98
N SER A 103 5.37 -12.04 10.84
CA SER A 103 6.73 -11.71 11.27
C SER A 103 6.94 -11.71 12.79
N LEU A 104 5.84 -11.80 13.55
CA LEU A 104 5.77 -11.60 15.01
C LEU A 104 6.22 -10.20 15.46
N TRP A 105 6.53 -9.30 14.53
CA TRP A 105 6.73 -7.89 14.82
C TRP A 105 5.38 -7.19 14.84
N GLU A 106 4.85 -6.94 16.03
CA GLU A 106 3.54 -6.33 16.19
C GLU A 106 3.61 -4.81 16.01
N VAL A 107 2.66 -4.27 15.24
CA VAL A 107 2.43 -2.82 15.15
C VAL A 107 1.12 -2.49 15.82
N ASN A 108 1.21 -1.89 17.01
CA ASN A 108 0.03 -1.32 17.64
C ASN A 108 -0.39 -0.05 16.87
N LYS A 109 -1.39 -0.19 15.99
CA LYS A 109 -1.90 0.91 15.17
C LYS A 109 -2.43 2.04 16.06
N THR A 110 -3.22 1.78 17.08
CA THR A 110 -3.87 2.85 17.86
C THR A 110 -2.92 3.75 18.68
N LEU A 111 -1.68 3.31 18.95
CA LEU A 111 -0.71 4.10 19.73
C LEU A 111 0.41 4.69 18.85
N GLY A 112 1.30 3.84 18.33
CA GLY A 112 2.48 4.26 17.55
C GLY A 112 2.36 4.02 16.04
N GLY A 113 1.59 3.02 15.61
CA GLY A 113 1.44 2.63 14.21
C GLY A 113 0.58 3.60 13.38
N ASN A 114 -0.40 4.25 14.00
CA ASN A 114 -1.26 5.28 13.39
C ASN A 114 -0.41 6.43 12.86
N GLN A 115 0.70 6.75 13.52
CA GLN A 115 1.58 7.83 13.08
C GLN A 115 2.29 7.48 11.78
N SER A 116 2.91 6.30 11.69
CA SER A 116 3.59 5.89 10.46
C SER A 116 2.59 5.80 9.31
N PHE A 117 1.38 5.29 9.58
CA PHE A 117 0.30 5.17 8.60
C PHE A 117 -0.22 6.54 8.15
N ASN A 118 -0.67 7.39 9.07
CA ASN A 118 -1.18 8.73 8.79
C ASN A 118 -0.10 9.62 8.16
N MET A 119 1.17 9.45 8.54
CA MET A 119 2.29 10.16 7.91
C MET A 119 2.41 9.83 6.42
N ARG A 120 2.17 8.57 6.01
CA ARG A 120 2.15 8.24 4.57
C ARG A 120 0.98 8.90 3.85
N LYS A 121 -0.17 9.04 4.51
CA LYS A 121 -1.30 9.80 3.96
C LYS A 121 -0.96 11.28 3.80
N GLY A 122 -0.25 11.85 4.77
CA GLY A 122 0.34 13.18 4.66
C GLY A 122 1.29 13.33 3.47
N TRP A 123 2.22 12.38 3.27
CA TRP A 123 3.13 12.37 2.12
C TRP A 123 2.39 12.32 0.79
N MET A 124 1.36 11.49 0.69
CA MET A 124 0.53 11.34 -0.49
C MET A 124 -0.24 12.62 -0.80
N GLN A 125 -0.92 13.18 0.20
CA GLN A 125 -1.75 14.37 0.02
C GLN A 125 -0.89 15.59 -0.32
N MET A 126 0.15 15.85 0.46
CA MET A 126 1.06 16.96 0.21
C MET A 126 1.74 16.82 -1.16
N GLY A 127 2.12 15.60 -1.53
CA GLY A 127 2.74 15.36 -2.82
C GLY A 127 1.81 15.59 -4.01
N ASP A 128 0.53 15.21 -3.92
CA ASP A 128 -0.48 15.54 -4.94
C ASP A 128 -0.67 17.06 -5.06
N GLU A 129 -0.80 17.75 -3.94
CA GLU A 129 -0.97 19.21 -3.93
C GLU A 129 0.24 19.93 -4.56
N LEU A 130 1.47 19.51 -4.25
CA LEU A 130 2.68 20.06 -4.87
C LEU A 130 2.77 19.73 -6.36
N ALA A 131 2.41 18.53 -6.77
CA ALA A 131 2.39 18.16 -8.18
C ALA A 131 1.42 19.05 -8.96
N ARG A 132 0.23 19.34 -8.42
CA ARG A 132 -0.72 20.29 -9.02
C ARG A 132 -0.16 21.70 -9.11
N LEU A 133 0.53 22.18 -8.07
CA LEU A 133 1.17 23.49 -8.09
C LEU A 133 2.28 23.59 -9.14
N VAL A 134 3.09 22.54 -9.30
CA VAL A 134 4.12 22.46 -10.36
C VAL A 134 3.46 22.50 -11.73
N ILE A 135 2.43 21.68 -11.97
CA ILE A 135 1.68 21.67 -13.23
C ILE A 135 1.12 23.07 -13.53
N ALA A 136 0.42 23.68 -12.57
CA ALA A 136 -0.17 25.00 -12.75
C ALA A 136 0.90 26.08 -13.05
N THR A 137 2.02 26.07 -12.32
CA THR A 137 3.12 27.02 -12.52
C THR A 137 3.74 26.89 -13.91
N VAL A 138 3.96 25.66 -14.38
CA VAL A 138 4.54 25.42 -15.70
C VAL A 138 3.58 25.85 -16.81
N ARG A 139 2.29 25.51 -16.69
CA ARG A 139 1.27 25.87 -17.68
C ARG A 139 1.03 27.37 -17.74
N ASP A 140 1.05 28.04 -16.59
CA ASP A 140 0.98 29.50 -16.50
C ASP A 140 2.16 30.16 -17.24
N ALA A 141 3.39 29.70 -16.96
CA ALA A 141 4.58 30.20 -17.66
C ALA A 141 4.51 29.98 -19.18
N GLN A 142 4.05 28.81 -19.65
CA GLN A 142 3.89 28.53 -21.08
C GLN A 142 2.83 29.41 -21.76
N ARG A 143 1.76 29.77 -21.05
CA ARG A 143 0.64 30.56 -21.60
C ARG A 143 0.92 32.06 -21.57
N HIS A 144 1.54 32.55 -20.51
CA HIS A 144 1.61 33.98 -20.19
C HIS A 144 3.03 34.55 -20.20
N HIS A 145 4.05 33.68 -20.15
CA HIS A 145 5.47 34.07 -20.07
C HIS A 145 6.35 33.25 -21.03
N PRO A 146 6.05 33.21 -22.34
CA PRO A 146 6.79 32.39 -23.31
C PRO A 146 8.27 32.77 -23.41
N GLU A 147 8.65 34.00 -23.04
CA GLU A 147 10.03 34.44 -22.91
C GLU A 147 10.81 33.60 -21.91
N LEU A 148 10.17 33.15 -20.82
CA LEU A 148 10.80 32.32 -19.80
C LEU A 148 10.99 30.89 -20.28
N THR A 149 10.15 30.39 -21.18
CA THR A 149 10.15 28.97 -21.63
C THR A 149 10.98 28.72 -22.90
N SER A 150 11.75 29.73 -23.34
CA SER A 150 12.48 29.70 -24.62
C SER A 150 13.95 29.27 -24.49
N THR A 151 14.48 29.20 -23.27
CA THR A 151 15.91 28.98 -23.02
C THR A 151 16.17 27.61 -22.41
N PRO A 152 17.21 26.86 -22.82
CA PRO A 152 17.54 25.58 -22.21
C PRO A 152 17.69 25.66 -20.69
N GLY A 153 17.15 24.69 -19.97
CA GLY A 153 17.07 24.65 -18.51
C GLY A 153 15.97 25.53 -17.91
N TRP A 154 15.04 26.08 -18.70
CA TRP A 154 13.99 26.96 -18.20
C TRP A 154 13.12 26.28 -17.16
N LEU A 155 12.82 24.99 -17.35
CA LEU A 155 11.90 24.27 -16.50
C LEU A 155 12.47 24.11 -15.09
N SER A 156 13.76 23.77 -15.01
CA SER A 156 14.50 23.69 -13.75
C SER A 156 14.60 25.06 -13.07
N ARG A 157 14.91 26.12 -13.83
CA ARG A 157 14.98 27.50 -13.30
C ARG A 157 13.64 27.98 -12.77
N LEU A 158 12.55 27.71 -13.49
CA LEU A 158 11.20 28.08 -13.09
C LEU A 158 10.82 27.43 -11.76
N VAL A 159 10.99 26.11 -11.65
CA VAL A 159 10.67 25.37 -10.42
C VAL A 159 11.58 25.79 -9.27
N THR A 160 12.88 25.95 -9.51
CA THR A 160 13.82 26.41 -8.47
C THR A 160 13.50 27.82 -8.00
N GLY A 161 13.20 28.74 -8.93
CA GLY A 161 12.85 30.13 -8.60
C GLY A 161 11.51 30.25 -7.88
N LYS A 162 10.51 29.45 -8.26
CA LYS A 162 9.17 29.51 -7.66
C LYS A 162 9.10 28.81 -6.30
N PHE A 163 9.73 27.65 -6.16
CA PHE A 163 9.54 26.77 -5.01
C PHE A 163 10.78 26.60 -4.11
N GLY A 164 11.95 27.06 -4.56
CA GLY A 164 13.18 27.09 -3.76
C GLY A 164 13.97 25.77 -3.71
N TRP A 165 13.48 24.67 -4.29
CA TRP A 165 14.25 23.42 -4.39
C TRP A 165 14.84 23.22 -5.78
N LYS A 166 15.98 22.53 -5.82
CA LYS A 166 16.57 22.09 -7.08
C LYS A 166 15.80 20.88 -7.64
N THR A 167 15.51 20.93 -8.93
CA THR A 167 15.01 19.75 -9.66
C THR A 167 16.12 18.70 -9.78
N GLY A 168 15.76 17.49 -10.23
CA GLY A 168 16.76 16.49 -10.65
C GLY A 168 17.59 16.93 -11.86
N SER A 169 18.22 15.95 -12.52
CA SER A 169 18.99 16.07 -13.77
C SER A 169 18.24 16.81 -14.90
N GLU A 170 18.86 16.91 -16.08
CA GLU A 170 18.21 17.45 -17.28
C GLU A 170 16.84 16.80 -17.57
N LEU A 171 15.90 17.59 -18.08
CA LEU A 171 14.49 17.23 -18.31
C LEU A 171 14.10 17.43 -19.80
N PRO A 172 14.84 16.82 -20.74
CA PRO A 172 14.72 17.14 -22.15
C PRO A 172 13.33 16.82 -22.73
N LEU A 173 12.61 15.81 -22.25
CA LEU A 173 11.30 15.48 -22.81
C LEU A 173 10.27 16.53 -22.43
N LEU A 174 10.18 16.89 -21.15
CA LEU A 174 9.20 17.86 -20.66
C LEU A 174 9.56 19.29 -21.03
N GLU A 175 10.86 19.60 -21.15
CA GLU A 175 11.30 20.95 -21.50
C GLU A 175 11.05 21.28 -22.97
N ASN A 176 11.23 20.29 -23.87
CA ASN A 176 11.13 20.49 -25.33
C ASN A 176 9.74 20.21 -25.90
N ASN A 177 8.78 19.75 -25.10
CA ASN A 177 7.47 19.34 -25.61
C ASN A 177 6.32 19.90 -24.76
N ALA A 178 5.76 21.02 -25.21
CA ALA A 178 4.64 21.70 -24.56
C ALA A 178 3.35 20.86 -24.54
N GLU A 179 3.15 19.98 -25.53
CA GLU A 179 1.96 19.12 -25.61
C GLU A 179 1.92 18.09 -24.46
N LEU A 180 3.09 17.62 -24.00
CA LEU A 180 3.14 16.73 -22.84
C LEU A 180 2.54 17.39 -21.59
N TRP A 181 2.76 18.69 -21.42
CA TRP A 181 2.20 19.45 -20.30
C TRP A 181 0.67 19.64 -20.41
N GLU A 182 0.13 19.78 -21.62
CA GLU A 182 -1.32 19.79 -21.85
C GLU A 182 -1.96 18.47 -21.43
N ARG A 183 -1.35 17.36 -21.81
CA ARG A 183 -1.82 16.01 -21.43
C ARG A 183 -1.71 15.77 -19.93
N ILE A 184 -0.61 16.21 -19.30
CA ILE A 184 -0.46 16.13 -17.83
C ILE A 184 -1.54 16.96 -17.14
N GLU A 185 -1.73 18.23 -17.53
CA GLU A 185 -2.74 19.12 -16.95
C GLU A 185 -4.16 18.55 -17.07
N ALA A 186 -4.50 18.00 -18.23
CA ALA A 186 -5.83 17.44 -18.49
C ALA A 186 -6.10 16.13 -17.72
N ASN A 187 -5.09 15.27 -17.57
CA ASN A 187 -5.30 13.89 -17.11
C ASN A 187 -4.79 13.61 -15.68
N TYR A 188 -4.03 14.51 -15.07
CA TYR A 188 -3.49 14.29 -13.74
C TYR A 188 -4.58 14.33 -12.65
N CYS A 189 -4.78 13.17 -11.99
CA CYS A 189 -5.73 12.98 -10.90
C CYS A 189 -5.05 12.17 -9.78
N LYS A 190 -4.41 12.88 -8.84
CA LYS A 190 -3.64 12.30 -7.73
C LYS A 190 -2.46 11.48 -8.21
N PHE A 191 -1.62 11.02 -7.27
CA PHE A 191 -0.55 10.06 -7.61
C PHE A 191 -1.08 8.76 -8.23
N GLY A 192 -2.33 8.40 -7.98
CA GLY A 192 -2.99 7.26 -8.63
C GLY A 192 -3.12 7.38 -10.16
N SER A 193 -2.95 8.58 -10.75
CA SER A 193 -2.94 8.74 -12.21
C SER A 193 -1.56 8.63 -12.83
N LEU A 194 -0.48 8.43 -12.05
CA LEU A 194 0.90 8.36 -12.57
C LEU A 194 1.16 7.08 -13.37
N HIS A 195 0.60 6.99 -14.57
CA HIS A 195 0.74 5.87 -15.49
C HIS A 195 0.63 6.37 -16.93
N ALA A 196 1.46 5.85 -17.82
CA ALA A 196 1.54 6.32 -19.20
C ALA A 196 0.18 6.34 -19.92
N GLY A 197 -0.56 5.23 -19.83
CA GLY A 197 -1.89 5.12 -20.42
C GLY A 197 -2.99 5.98 -19.77
N ILE A 198 -2.76 6.54 -18.57
CA ILE A 198 -3.72 7.47 -17.94
C ILE A 198 -3.38 8.90 -18.34
N LEU A 199 -2.10 9.28 -18.21
CA LEU A 199 -1.66 10.65 -18.50
C LEU A 199 -1.57 10.94 -20.00
N GLY A 200 -1.44 9.91 -20.84
CA GLY A 200 -1.22 10.07 -22.28
C GLY A 200 0.22 10.47 -22.63
N ILE A 201 1.19 10.16 -21.77
CA ILE A 201 2.62 10.46 -21.96
C ILE A 201 3.46 9.20 -21.71
N SER A 202 4.73 9.17 -22.12
CA SER A 202 5.60 8.02 -21.90
C SER A 202 6.02 7.87 -20.43
N ASP A 203 6.44 6.66 -20.02
CA ASP A 203 6.99 6.46 -18.67
C ASP A 203 8.27 7.28 -18.44
N ASP A 204 9.05 7.58 -19.49
CA ASP A 204 10.20 8.49 -19.40
C ASP A 204 9.78 9.93 -19.08
N ALA A 205 8.73 10.44 -19.73
CA ALA A 205 8.18 11.75 -19.42
C ALA A 205 7.60 11.81 -17.99
N ILE A 206 7.00 10.71 -17.51
CA ILE A 206 6.58 10.61 -16.10
C ILE A 206 7.80 10.63 -15.18
N ARG A 207 8.87 9.88 -15.48
CA ARG A 207 10.11 9.90 -14.69
C ARG A 207 10.69 11.31 -14.58
N GLU A 208 10.73 12.07 -15.68
CA GLU A 208 11.12 13.49 -15.66
C GLU A 208 10.17 14.34 -14.79
N PHE A 209 8.86 14.13 -14.90
CA PHE A 209 7.87 14.85 -14.07
C PHE A 209 8.12 14.62 -12.59
N LEU A 210 8.45 13.38 -12.20
CA LEU A 210 8.81 13.06 -10.82
C LEU A 210 10.09 13.76 -10.35
N LEU A 211 11.06 14.00 -11.23
CA LEU A 211 12.30 14.71 -10.89
C LEU A 211 12.08 16.20 -10.56
N LEU A 212 10.95 16.77 -10.96
CA LEU A 212 10.54 18.14 -10.59
C LEU A 212 10.09 18.25 -9.14
N LEU A 213 9.56 17.18 -8.57
CA LEU A 213 9.13 17.14 -7.17
C LEU A 213 10.33 17.06 -6.23
N PRO A 214 10.32 17.69 -5.05
CA PRO A 214 11.42 17.58 -4.10
C PRO A 214 11.51 16.15 -3.53
N VAL A 215 12.72 15.69 -3.17
CA VAL A 215 12.86 14.37 -2.52
C VAL A 215 12.13 14.35 -1.19
N LYS A 216 12.38 15.38 -0.39
CA LYS A 216 11.79 15.60 0.92
C LYS A 216 11.61 17.10 1.13
N ILE A 217 10.60 17.50 1.89
CA ILE A 217 10.45 18.88 2.36
C ILE A 217 10.12 18.92 3.84
N THR A 218 10.65 19.91 4.54
CA THR A 218 10.35 20.18 5.95
C THR A 218 8.98 20.85 6.11
N PRO A 219 8.38 20.80 7.32
CA PRO A 219 7.15 21.55 7.59
C PRO A 219 7.26 23.05 7.31
N SER A 220 8.41 23.67 7.59
CA SER A 220 8.66 25.09 7.32
C SER A 220 8.71 25.40 5.82
N GLU A 221 9.40 24.58 5.02
CA GLU A 221 9.43 24.73 3.55
C GLU A 221 8.03 24.55 2.95
N ALA A 222 7.29 23.52 3.38
CA ALA A 222 5.91 23.32 2.97
C ALA A 222 5.03 24.52 3.37
N GLY A 223 5.21 25.04 4.59
CA GLY A 223 4.49 26.21 5.09
C GLY A 223 4.70 27.45 4.23
N ALA A 224 5.94 27.71 3.83
CA ALA A 224 6.27 28.83 2.93
C ALA A 224 5.55 28.71 1.57
N ILE A 225 5.41 27.50 1.03
CA ILE A 225 4.75 27.25 -0.26
C ILE A 225 3.23 27.36 -0.15
N PHE A 226 2.65 26.82 0.92
CA PHE A 226 1.20 26.80 1.13
C PHE A 226 0.66 28.04 1.85
N GLY A 227 1.52 28.98 2.23
CA GLY A 227 1.13 30.18 2.98
C GLY A 227 0.62 29.84 4.39
N LYS A 228 1.27 28.91 5.08
CA LYS A 228 0.91 28.42 6.42
C LYS A 228 2.13 28.36 7.32
N ASP A 229 1.94 28.45 8.64
CA ASP A 229 3.00 28.17 9.60
C ASP A 229 3.29 26.66 9.69
N ALA A 230 4.48 26.31 10.19
CA ALA A 230 4.94 24.93 10.30
C ALA A 230 4.03 24.06 11.19
N GLU A 231 3.53 24.62 12.29
CA GLU A 231 2.63 23.89 13.22
C GLU A 231 1.31 23.54 12.52
N THR A 232 0.76 24.47 11.73
CA THR A 232 -0.44 24.22 10.93
C THR A 232 -0.19 23.13 9.89
N ILE A 233 0.98 23.11 9.22
CA ILE A 233 1.34 22.02 8.29
C ILE A 233 1.38 20.68 9.02
N GLU A 234 2.11 20.60 10.14
CA GLU A 234 2.18 19.38 10.92
C GLU A 234 0.80 18.91 11.36
N ARG A 235 -0.06 19.84 11.75
CA ARG A 235 -1.43 19.58 12.19
C ARG A 235 -2.37 19.17 11.05
N ILE A 236 -2.13 19.55 9.81
CA ILE A 236 -2.98 19.16 8.66
C ILE A 236 -2.55 17.79 8.13
N TYR A 237 -1.25 17.57 7.95
CA TYR A 237 -0.74 16.39 7.24
C TYR A 237 -0.25 15.28 8.19
N THR A 238 0.04 15.57 9.46
CA THR A 238 0.73 14.66 10.41
C THR A 238 0.34 14.93 11.88
N ARG A 239 -0.93 14.77 12.26
CA ARG A 239 -1.34 14.79 13.69
C ARG A 239 -0.92 13.48 14.42
N PRO A 240 -0.35 13.52 15.64
CA PRO A 240 1.05 13.89 15.90
C PRO A 240 1.78 12.92 16.87
N ARG A 241 3.13 13.00 16.93
CA ARG A 241 3.98 12.90 18.16
C ARG A 241 5.51 12.87 17.91
N ARG A 242 6.01 12.66 16.69
CA ARG A 242 7.46 12.59 16.43
C ARG A 242 7.93 13.65 15.45
N GLU A 243 9.18 14.10 15.61
CA GLU A 243 9.89 14.93 14.63
C GLU A 243 9.86 14.23 13.26
N ILE A 244 9.09 14.80 12.34
CA ILE A 244 8.78 14.18 11.04
C ILE A 244 10.03 14.14 10.14
N GLY A 245 11.07 14.93 10.45
CA GLY A 245 12.26 15.12 9.61
C GLY A 245 11.95 15.62 8.19
N GLY A 246 10.67 15.79 7.82
CA GLY A 246 10.12 16.16 6.52
C GLY A 246 9.23 15.11 5.83
N TYR A 247 8.44 15.56 4.86
CA TYR A 247 7.53 14.77 4.03
C TYR A 247 8.25 14.23 2.81
N HIS A 248 8.17 12.93 2.56
CA HIS A 248 8.79 12.30 1.39
C HIS A 248 7.88 12.43 0.17
N ILE A 249 8.23 13.31 -0.77
CA ILE A 249 7.35 13.66 -1.89
C ILE A 249 7.70 12.83 -3.13
N ARG A 250 8.90 13.01 -3.69
CA ARG A 250 9.33 12.32 -4.92
C ARG A 250 9.30 10.80 -4.80
N THR A 251 9.76 10.25 -3.67
CA THR A 251 9.80 8.79 -3.49
C THR A 251 8.39 8.21 -3.36
N THR A 252 7.46 8.94 -2.74
CA THR A 252 6.05 8.54 -2.69
C THR A 252 5.42 8.57 -4.08
N ALA A 253 5.63 9.63 -4.85
CA ALA A 253 5.14 9.70 -6.23
C ALA A 253 5.73 8.57 -7.11
N ARG A 254 7.02 8.27 -6.96
CA ARG A 254 7.70 7.15 -7.63
C ARG A 254 7.10 5.79 -7.25
N PHE A 255 6.78 5.58 -5.97
CA PHE A 255 6.08 4.38 -5.52
C PHE A 255 4.77 4.19 -6.29
N PHE A 256 3.90 5.21 -6.33
CA PHE A 256 2.61 5.11 -7.04
C PHE A 256 2.78 4.89 -8.54
N HIS A 257 3.78 5.52 -9.16
CA HIS A 257 4.06 5.28 -10.58
C HIS A 257 4.39 3.80 -10.85
N LYS A 258 5.31 3.22 -10.08
CA LYS A 258 5.70 1.81 -10.21
C LYS A 258 4.57 0.85 -9.83
N GLU A 259 3.86 1.13 -8.74
CA GLU A 259 2.72 0.33 -8.29
C GLU A 259 1.61 0.30 -9.35
N ASN A 260 1.31 1.43 -10.00
CA ASN A 260 0.32 1.50 -11.08
C ASN A 260 0.72 0.65 -12.29
N ILE A 261 2.00 0.65 -12.67
CA ILE A 261 2.53 -0.21 -13.75
C ILE A 261 2.34 -1.68 -13.38
N ILE A 262 2.79 -2.07 -12.18
CA ILE A 262 2.68 -3.44 -11.69
C ILE A 262 1.21 -3.89 -11.64
N GLY A 263 0.32 -3.10 -11.04
CA GLY A 263 -1.09 -3.47 -10.87
C GLY A 263 -1.81 -3.69 -12.20
N ARG A 264 -1.55 -2.85 -13.21
CA ARG A 264 -2.15 -2.97 -14.55
C ARG A 264 -1.58 -4.15 -15.34
N GLU A 265 -0.30 -4.42 -15.20
CA GLU A 265 0.33 -5.58 -15.84
C GLU A 265 -0.12 -6.89 -15.19
N LEU A 266 -0.34 -6.92 -13.86
CA LEU A 266 -0.97 -8.06 -13.18
C LEU A 266 -2.39 -8.31 -13.69
N GLU A 267 -3.21 -7.25 -13.83
CA GLU A 267 -4.54 -7.36 -14.44
C GLU A 267 -4.47 -7.98 -15.85
N ARG A 268 -3.56 -7.49 -16.69
CA ARG A 268 -3.36 -8.01 -18.05
C ARG A 268 -2.99 -9.50 -18.03
N ILE A 269 -2.03 -9.88 -17.19
CA ILE A 269 -1.57 -11.27 -17.05
C ILE A 269 -2.72 -12.19 -16.62
N PHE A 270 -3.50 -11.80 -15.60
CA PHE A 270 -4.60 -12.63 -15.11
C PHE A 270 -5.68 -12.84 -16.17
N LEU A 271 -6.08 -11.78 -16.88
CA LEU A 271 -7.07 -11.87 -17.94
C LEU A 271 -6.57 -12.68 -19.15
N GLU A 272 -5.30 -12.49 -19.53
CA GLU A 272 -4.67 -13.22 -20.64
C GLU A 272 -4.56 -14.72 -20.31
N ALA A 273 -4.03 -15.06 -19.13
CA ALA A 273 -3.87 -16.45 -18.70
C ALA A 273 -5.22 -17.18 -18.62
N GLU A 274 -6.26 -16.55 -18.05
CA GLU A 274 -7.59 -17.15 -18.00
C GLU A 274 -8.19 -17.30 -19.40
N LYS A 275 -8.05 -16.30 -20.28
CA LYS A 275 -8.55 -16.38 -21.65
C LYS A 275 -7.94 -17.56 -22.42
N ARG A 276 -6.63 -17.76 -22.33
CA ARG A 276 -5.91 -18.82 -23.06
C ARG A 276 -6.22 -20.21 -22.51
N VAL A 277 -6.46 -20.33 -21.20
CA VAL A 277 -6.92 -21.59 -20.60
C VAL A 277 -8.37 -21.86 -20.99
N ALA A 278 -9.25 -20.86 -20.94
CA ALA A 278 -10.66 -21.00 -21.28
C ALA A 278 -10.89 -21.35 -22.77
N SER A 279 -10.02 -20.89 -23.67
CA SER A 279 -10.06 -21.25 -25.09
C SER A 279 -9.46 -22.63 -25.39
N GLY A 280 -8.81 -23.27 -24.41
CA GLY A 280 -8.07 -24.53 -24.60
C GLY A 280 -6.75 -24.36 -25.36
N GLU A 281 -6.26 -23.13 -25.54
CA GLU A 281 -4.97 -22.86 -26.19
C GLU A 281 -3.80 -23.40 -25.37
N ILE A 282 -3.87 -23.27 -24.04
CA ILE A 282 -2.87 -23.80 -23.10
C ILE A 282 -3.56 -24.52 -21.94
N SER A 283 -2.84 -25.47 -21.33
CA SER A 283 -3.25 -26.12 -20.07
C SER A 283 -2.57 -25.45 -18.88
N PRO A 284 -3.22 -25.35 -17.69
CA PRO A 284 -2.56 -24.92 -16.46
C PRO A 284 -1.32 -25.74 -16.07
N ASP A 285 -1.19 -26.96 -16.58
CA ASP A 285 -0.09 -27.87 -16.27
C ASP A 285 1.09 -27.74 -17.24
N CYS A 286 0.99 -26.91 -18.29
CA CYS A 286 2.08 -26.76 -19.25
C CYS A 286 3.17 -25.77 -18.77
N PRO A 287 4.42 -25.92 -19.24
CA PRO A 287 5.51 -25.00 -18.90
C PRO A 287 5.24 -23.54 -19.28
N GLU A 288 4.42 -23.31 -20.31
CA GLU A 288 4.06 -21.96 -20.75
C GLU A 288 3.14 -21.26 -19.73
N TYR A 289 2.14 -21.94 -19.18
CA TYR A 289 1.31 -21.39 -18.11
C TYR A 289 2.14 -21.11 -16.85
N ASP A 290 3.16 -21.94 -16.60
CA ASP A 290 4.07 -21.74 -15.48
C ASP A 290 4.83 -20.41 -15.56
N GLN A 291 5.11 -19.90 -16.76
CA GLN A 291 5.72 -18.59 -16.93
C GLN A 291 4.85 -17.45 -16.38
N TYR A 292 3.51 -17.57 -16.44
CA TYR A 292 2.63 -16.59 -15.79
C TYR A 292 2.80 -16.62 -14.27
N ARG A 293 2.91 -17.80 -13.66
CA ARG A 293 3.14 -17.95 -12.20
C ARG A 293 4.45 -17.30 -11.78
N ILE A 294 5.53 -17.57 -12.51
CA ILE A 294 6.86 -17.01 -12.26
C ILE A 294 6.84 -15.49 -12.44
N LYS A 295 6.22 -14.99 -13.52
CA LYS A 295 6.15 -13.55 -13.81
C LYS A 295 5.38 -12.79 -12.73
N VAL A 296 4.21 -13.29 -12.33
CA VAL A 296 3.43 -12.70 -11.23
C VAL A 296 4.22 -12.72 -9.92
N GLY A 297 4.89 -13.83 -9.62
CA GLY A 297 5.77 -13.94 -8.45
C GLY A 297 6.87 -12.87 -8.42
N ARG A 298 7.61 -12.70 -9.53
CA ARG A 298 8.64 -11.65 -9.67
C ARG A 298 8.07 -10.25 -9.47
N MET A 299 6.91 -9.96 -10.06
CA MET A 299 6.25 -8.66 -9.88
C MET A 299 5.81 -8.40 -8.44
N VAL A 300 5.44 -9.44 -7.68
CA VAL A 300 5.14 -9.32 -6.25
C VAL A 300 6.41 -9.00 -5.44
N ASP A 301 7.56 -9.59 -5.80
CA ASP A 301 8.85 -9.25 -5.20
C ASP A 301 9.29 -7.80 -5.55
N GLU A 302 9.09 -7.37 -6.79
CA GLU A 302 9.32 -5.97 -7.21
C GLU A 302 8.43 -5.00 -6.41
N LEU A 303 7.16 -5.38 -6.18
CA LEU A 303 6.24 -4.61 -5.35
C LEU A 303 6.72 -4.51 -3.89
N GLN A 304 7.28 -5.59 -3.34
CA GLN A 304 7.89 -5.56 -2.01
C GLN A 304 9.10 -4.63 -1.94
N GLU A 305 9.96 -4.64 -2.97
CA GLU A 305 11.12 -3.77 -3.02
C GLU A 305 10.71 -2.29 -2.99
N ILE A 306 9.71 -1.89 -3.79
CA ILE A 306 9.23 -0.50 -3.80
C ILE A 306 8.50 -0.13 -2.51
N LEU A 307 7.79 -1.07 -1.86
CA LEU A 307 7.21 -0.84 -0.53
C LEU A 307 8.30 -0.60 0.53
N SER A 308 9.42 -1.32 0.43
CA SER A 308 10.55 -1.17 1.34
C SER A 308 11.33 0.13 1.10
N ILE A 309 11.71 0.40 -0.15
CA ILE A 309 12.62 1.50 -0.51
C ILE A 309 11.87 2.81 -0.71
N ASP A 310 10.84 2.81 -1.56
CA ASP A 310 10.16 4.03 -2.01
C ASP A 310 9.12 4.51 -0.97
N PHE A 311 8.32 3.58 -0.44
CA PHE A 311 7.26 3.89 0.54
C PHE A 311 7.70 3.74 2.00
N ARG A 312 8.84 3.06 2.24
CA ARG A 312 9.50 2.95 3.54
C ARG A 312 8.61 2.31 4.61
N VAL A 313 7.86 1.29 4.23
CA VAL A 313 6.93 0.57 5.13
C VAL A 313 7.40 -0.84 5.51
N SER A 314 8.57 -1.30 5.06
CA SER A 314 9.17 -2.51 5.62
C SER A 314 9.92 -2.25 6.94
N ASN A 315 10.40 -3.33 7.55
CA ASN A 315 11.29 -3.36 8.71
C ASN A 315 12.23 -4.59 8.63
N PRO A 316 13.30 -4.65 9.44
CA PRO A 316 14.24 -5.77 9.40
C PRO A 316 13.61 -7.15 9.64
N GLN A 317 12.55 -7.24 10.45
CA GLN A 317 11.90 -8.52 10.77
C GLN A 317 11.10 -9.08 9.58
N LEU A 318 10.38 -8.20 8.86
CA LEU A 318 9.68 -8.53 7.62
C LEU A 318 10.68 -8.91 6.53
N ASP A 319 11.76 -8.14 6.40
CA ASP A 319 12.80 -8.38 5.41
C ASP A 319 13.51 -9.73 5.66
N LEU A 320 13.78 -10.07 6.93
CA LEU A 320 14.32 -11.37 7.34
C LEU A 320 13.38 -12.52 6.96
N LEU A 321 12.09 -12.42 7.30
CA LEU A 321 11.08 -13.43 6.95
C LEU A 321 11.01 -13.65 5.43
N LEU A 322 10.97 -12.57 4.64
CA LEU A 322 10.97 -12.65 3.17
C LEU A 322 12.26 -13.24 2.62
N MET A 323 13.42 -12.87 3.17
CA MET A 323 14.70 -13.43 2.78
C MET A 323 14.76 -14.95 3.00
N ILE A 324 14.23 -15.43 4.12
CA ILE A 324 14.13 -16.87 4.40
C ILE A 324 13.12 -17.53 3.46
N ALA A 325 11.90 -16.98 3.36
CA ALA A 325 10.86 -17.52 2.50
C ALA A 325 11.29 -17.67 1.03
N ARG A 326 12.08 -16.72 0.50
CA ARG A 326 12.64 -16.76 -0.87
C ARG A 326 13.46 -18.02 -1.18
N ARG A 327 13.99 -18.69 -0.15
CA ARG A 327 14.78 -19.92 -0.27
C ARG A 327 13.97 -21.18 0.01
N GLY A 328 12.70 -21.03 0.38
CA GLY A 328 11.80 -22.13 0.69
C GLY A 328 11.22 -22.83 -0.55
N PRO A 329 10.67 -24.03 -0.38
CA PRO A 329 10.12 -24.85 -1.47
C PRO A 329 8.93 -24.17 -2.15
N GLY A 330 8.90 -24.20 -3.48
CA GLY A 330 7.82 -23.64 -4.28
C GLY A 330 7.63 -22.13 -4.23
N TYR A 331 8.58 -21.36 -3.66
CA TYR A 331 8.49 -19.90 -3.64
C TYR A 331 8.39 -19.31 -5.05
N LEU A 332 7.40 -18.45 -5.28
CA LEU A 332 7.24 -17.68 -6.52
C LEU A 332 7.50 -16.19 -6.30
N GLY A 333 7.03 -15.64 -5.18
CA GLY A 333 7.16 -14.23 -4.84
C GLY A 333 6.54 -13.91 -3.48
N GLY A 334 6.88 -12.77 -2.88
CA GLY A 334 6.42 -12.45 -1.53
C GLY A 334 6.47 -10.96 -1.23
N LYS A 335 5.48 -10.48 -0.48
CA LYS A 335 5.44 -9.09 -0.01
C LYS A 335 4.81 -8.98 1.37
N LEU A 336 5.12 -7.90 2.09
CA LEU A 336 4.34 -7.51 3.26
C LEU A 336 2.88 -7.28 2.88
N THR A 337 1.97 -7.54 3.82
CA THR A 337 0.53 -7.28 3.65
C THR A 337 0.01 -6.31 4.70
N GLY A 338 -1.03 -5.55 4.32
CA GLY A 338 -1.57 -4.45 5.10
C GLY A 338 -0.66 -3.22 5.15
N ALA A 339 -0.70 -2.51 6.27
CA ALA A 339 -0.07 -1.19 6.45
C ALA A 339 1.47 -1.21 6.52
N GLY A 340 2.08 -2.38 6.69
CA GLY A 340 3.51 -2.53 6.94
C GLY A 340 3.95 -2.14 8.35
N LYS A 341 5.28 -2.00 8.53
CA LYS A 341 6.02 -1.81 9.79
C LYS A 341 5.99 -2.99 10.77
N GLY A 342 5.41 -4.10 10.34
CA GLY A 342 5.29 -5.37 11.02
C GLY A 342 4.09 -6.15 10.49
N GLY A 343 3.62 -7.13 11.25
CA GLY A 343 2.51 -8.00 10.85
C GLY A 343 2.93 -9.08 9.87
N CYS A 344 2.08 -9.41 8.90
CA CYS A 344 2.28 -10.55 8.01
C CYS A 344 2.92 -10.19 6.67
N VAL A 345 3.43 -11.24 6.04
CA VAL A 345 3.75 -11.29 4.61
C VAL A 345 2.82 -12.27 3.92
N SER A 346 2.51 -12.00 2.65
CA SER A 346 1.82 -12.91 1.74
C SER A 346 2.83 -13.48 0.76
N LEU A 347 2.96 -14.81 0.74
CA LEU A 347 3.89 -15.55 -0.10
C LEU A 347 3.09 -16.28 -1.18
N LEU A 348 3.41 -16.05 -2.44
CA LEU A 348 2.94 -16.87 -3.54
C LEU A 348 3.81 -18.12 -3.61
N VAL A 349 3.17 -19.28 -3.50
CA VAL A 349 3.82 -20.59 -3.45
C VAL A 349 3.13 -21.52 -4.43
N ARG A 350 3.89 -22.39 -5.10
CA ARG A 350 3.33 -23.50 -5.87
C ARG A 350 2.39 -24.31 -4.99
N GLU A 351 1.19 -24.59 -5.49
CA GLU A 351 0.12 -25.26 -4.74
C GLU A 351 0.62 -26.55 -4.04
N GLY A 352 1.31 -27.42 -4.79
CA GLY A 352 1.86 -28.69 -4.28
C GLY A 352 2.98 -28.57 -3.23
N GLU A 353 3.58 -27.39 -3.07
CA GLU A 353 4.68 -27.15 -2.11
C GLU A 353 4.26 -26.25 -0.94
N SER A 354 2.99 -25.82 -0.90
CA SER A 354 2.50 -24.89 0.13
C SER A 354 2.61 -25.41 1.57
N VAL A 355 2.43 -26.72 1.78
CA VAL A 355 2.65 -27.39 3.08
C VAL A 355 4.14 -27.47 3.42
N ALA A 356 4.98 -27.83 2.45
CA ALA A 356 6.43 -27.88 2.63
C ALA A 356 7.03 -26.50 2.94
N MET A 357 6.51 -25.42 2.32
CA MET A 357 6.90 -24.04 2.63
C MET A 357 6.59 -23.69 4.08
N CYS A 358 5.41 -24.11 4.53
CA CYS A 358 4.94 -23.93 5.88
C CYS A 358 5.87 -24.61 6.92
N GLU A 359 6.23 -25.87 6.70
CA GLU A 359 7.21 -26.61 7.54
C GLU A 359 8.61 -26.01 7.46
N TYR A 360 9.00 -25.52 6.28
CA TYR A 360 10.25 -24.79 6.07
C TYR A 360 10.30 -23.53 6.95
N LEU A 361 9.23 -22.71 6.97
CA LEU A 361 9.16 -21.53 7.83
C LEU A 361 9.18 -21.88 9.32
N ASP A 362 8.50 -22.96 9.72
CA ASP A 362 8.54 -23.46 11.11
C ASP A 362 9.99 -23.76 11.53
N SER A 363 10.78 -24.42 10.68
CA SER A 363 12.16 -24.80 11.00
C SER A 363 13.19 -23.67 10.83
N GLN A 364 13.04 -22.84 9.79
CA GLN A 364 14.06 -21.88 9.38
C GLN A 364 13.82 -20.47 9.90
N TYR A 365 12.60 -20.13 10.32
CA TYR A 365 12.28 -18.80 10.84
C TYR A 365 11.76 -18.87 12.28
N TYR A 366 10.62 -19.52 12.51
CA TYR A 366 9.98 -19.52 13.83
C TYR A 366 10.75 -20.36 14.85
N GLY A 367 11.37 -21.46 14.42
CA GLY A 367 12.21 -22.33 15.24
C GLY A 367 13.61 -21.76 15.54
N LYS A 368 13.87 -20.48 15.25
CA LYS A 368 15.12 -19.77 15.50
C LYS A 368 14.88 -18.62 16.48
N PRO A 369 14.83 -18.88 17.80
CA PRO A 369 14.57 -17.85 18.82
C PRO A 369 15.49 -16.63 18.72
N GLU A 370 16.73 -16.82 18.27
CA GLU A 370 17.73 -15.77 18.06
C GLU A 370 17.24 -14.66 17.11
N TYR A 371 16.33 -14.98 16.18
CA TYR A 371 15.76 -13.99 15.25
C TYR A 371 14.78 -13.02 15.90
N PHE A 372 14.36 -13.28 17.14
CA PHE A 372 13.40 -12.45 17.87
C PHE A 372 14.03 -11.75 19.07
N GLU A 373 15.31 -12.02 19.40
CA GLU A 373 16.01 -11.41 20.53
C GLU A 373 16.08 -9.88 20.42
N PHE A 374 16.36 -9.35 19.23
CA PHE A 374 16.37 -7.91 19.00
C PHE A 374 15.00 -7.28 19.29
N TYR A 375 13.91 -7.89 18.80
CA TYR A 375 12.57 -7.37 19.06
C TYR A 375 12.19 -7.48 20.54
N ARG A 376 12.53 -8.60 21.19
CA ARG A 376 12.35 -8.79 22.64
C ARG A 376 13.07 -7.68 23.40
N GLN A 377 14.33 -7.38 23.08
CA GLN A 377 15.09 -6.30 23.71
C GLN A 377 14.41 -4.94 23.52
N VAL A 378 13.93 -4.63 22.30
CA VAL A 378 13.18 -3.39 22.04
C VAL A 378 11.96 -3.26 22.95
N LEU A 379 11.20 -4.35 23.12
CA LEU A 379 10.02 -4.35 24.00
C LEU A 379 10.38 -4.29 25.48
N GLU A 380 11.46 -4.96 25.90
CA GLU A 380 11.96 -4.91 27.26
C GLU A 380 12.47 -3.51 27.64
N ASP A 381 13.18 -2.84 26.73
CA ASP A 381 13.61 -1.46 26.88
C ASP A 381 12.40 -0.54 26.96
N GLU A 382 11.42 -0.69 26.06
CA GLU A 382 10.18 0.11 26.10
C GLU A 382 9.43 -0.07 27.42
N ARG A 383 9.32 -1.31 27.94
CA ARG A 383 8.75 -1.61 29.26
C ARG A 383 9.55 -0.98 30.39
N ARG A 384 10.90 -1.03 30.32
CA ARG A 384 11.80 -0.56 31.37
C ARG A 384 11.82 0.96 31.49
N PHE A 385 11.86 1.65 30.35
CA PHE A 385 11.99 3.11 30.29
C PHE A 385 10.65 3.84 30.27
N SER A 386 9.52 3.14 30.09
CA SER A 386 8.18 3.72 30.24
C SER A 386 7.73 3.71 31.71
N PRO A 387 7.23 4.84 32.26
CA PRO A 387 6.75 4.90 33.63
C PRO A 387 5.64 3.87 33.91
N PRO A 388 5.58 3.30 35.13
CA PRO A 388 4.48 2.41 35.53
C PRO A 388 3.10 3.05 35.32
N GLY A 389 2.14 2.26 34.81
CA GLY A 389 0.76 2.72 34.56
C GLY A 389 0.56 3.50 33.25
N THR A 390 1.61 3.75 32.47
CA THR A 390 1.48 4.35 31.13
C THR A 390 0.97 3.35 30.10
N ILE A 391 0.31 3.86 29.06
CA ILE A 391 -0.22 3.04 27.97
C ILE A 391 0.94 2.40 27.19
N GLU A 392 2.05 3.12 27.04
CA GLU A 392 3.28 2.64 26.40
C GLU A 392 3.84 1.40 27.12
N ARG A 393 3.91 1.44 28.47
CA ARG A 393 4.35 0.29 29.26
C ARG A 393 3.39 -0.91 29.14
N GLN A 394 2.09 -0.68 29.27
CA GLN A 394 1.07 -1.73 29.11
C GLN A 394 1.13 -2.37 27.72
N SER A 395 1.31 -1.56 26.68
CA SER A 395 1.46 -2.03 25.31
C SER A 395 2.76 -2.83 25.09
N ALA A 396 3.84 -2.52 25.80
CA ALA A 396 5.07 -3.31 25.74
C ALA A 396 4.90 -4.67 26.45
N GLU A 397 4.24 -4.70 27.61
CA GLU A 397 3.91 -5.93 28.35
C GLU A 397 2.98 -6.85 27.55
N GLU A 398 1.93 -6.29 26.92
CA GLU A 398 1.03 -7.03 26.03
C GLU A 398 1.80 -7.68 24.87
N ARG A 399 2.64 -6.90 24.16
CA ARG A 399 3.42 -7.40 23.00
C ARG A 399 4.45 -8.45 23.38
N LEU A 400 5.06 -8.36 24.57
CA LEU A 400 5.95 -9.41 25.08
C LEU A 400 5.18 -10.72 25.27
N GLY A 401 4.02 -10.66 25.93
CA GLY A 401 3.16 -11.83 26.13
C GLY A 401 2.68 -12.44 24.81
N ILE A 402 2.32 -11.60 23.83
CA ILE A 402 1.94 -12.05 22.48
C ILE A 402 3.10 -12.74 21.77
N LEU A 403 4.31 -12.17 21.83
CA LEU A 403 5.50 -12.77 21.24
C LEU A 403 5.81 -14.13 21.85
N ASP A 404 5.80 -14.24 23.18
CA ASP A 404 6.06 -15.51 23.88
C ASP A 404 4.99 -16.56 23.55
N ALA A 405 3.71 -16.19 23.53
CA ALA A 405 2.63 -17.08 23.14
C ALA A 405 2.73 -17.54 21.68
N ALA A 406 3.12 -16.63 20.77
CA ALA A 406 3.30 -16.93 19.36
C ALA A 406 4.48 -17.90 19.11
N LEU A 407 5.59 -17.72 19.83
CA LEU A 407 6.74 -18.61 19.77
C LEU A 407 6.46 -19.98 20.41
N ALA A 408 5.52 -20.07 21.34
CA ALA A 408 5.03 -21.35 21.88
C ALA A 408 4.10 -22.08 20.91
N SER A 409 3.46 -21.38 19.96
CA SER A 409 2.56 -21.95 18.96
C SER A 409 2.91 -21.50 17.54
N ILE A 410 4.09 -21.92 17.06
CA ILE A 410 4.65 -21.47 15.78
C ILE A 410 3.78 -21.85 14.57
N GLN A 411 3.07 -22.98 14.63
CA GLN A 411 2.22 -23.47 13.54
C GLN A 411 1.03 -22.54 13.29
N ASP A 412 0.58 -21.80 14.31
CA ASP A 412 -0.51 -20.82 14.17
C ASP A 412 -0.05 -19.51 13.52
N GLN A 413 1.27 -19.31 13.36
CA GLN A 413 1.85 -18.07 12.85
C GLN A 413 1.94 -18.04 11.33
N ARG A 414 1.69 -19.17 10.67
CA ARG A 414 1.55 -19.26 9.22
C ARG A 414 0.31 -20.05 8.83
N ARG A 415 -0.23 -19.81 7.64
CA ARG A 415 -1.27 -20.66 7.06
C ARG A 415 -1.34 -20.54 5.56
N VAL A 416 -1.72 -21.63 4.91
CA VAL A 416 -2.20 -21.60 3.53
C VAL A 416 -3.57 -20.92 3.53
N VAL A 417 -3.73 -19.87 2.73
CA VAL A 417 -4.97 -19.14 2.56
C VAL A 417 -5.68 -19.66 1.31
N THR A 418 -6.90 -20.13 1.49
CA THR A 418 -7.83 -20.37 0.39
C THR A 418 -8.72 -19.13 0.23
N PHE A 419 -8.89 -18.66 -1.01
CA PHE A 419 -9.70 -17.49 -1.33
C PHE A 419 -11.18 -17.80 -1.10
N SER A 420 -11.64 -17.58 0.13
CA SER A 420 -13.04 -17.78 0.52
C SER A 420 -13.93 -16.61 0.10
N ARG A 421 -15.25 -16.84 0.09
CA ARG A 421 -16.27 -15.88 -0.35
C ARG A 421 -16.22 -14.60 0.50
N GLY A 422 -16.20 -13.43 -0.15
CA GLY A 422 -16.46 -12.15 0.51
C GLY A 422 -17.88 -12.08 1.10
N ALA A 423 -18.09 -11.22 2.09
CA ALA A 423 -19.39 -11.03 2.71
C ALA A 423 -20.14 -9.89 2.00
N CYS A 424 -21.17 -10.17 1.21
CA CYS A 424 -22.01 -9.11 0.63
C CYS A 424 -23.50 -9.42 0.81
N ALA A 425 -24.16 -8.63 1.66
CA ALA A 425 -25.62 -8.64 1.84
C ALA A 425 -26.30 -7.44 1.16
N ILE A 426 -25.51 -6.59 0.48
CA ILE A 426 -25.98 -5.46 -0.31
C ILE A 426 -26.11 -5.96 -1.75
N GLU A 427 -27.21 -5.63 -2.41
CA GLU A 427 -27.40 -5.94 -3.83
C GLU A 427 -26.38 -5.14 -4.67
N VAL A 428 -25.76 -5.83 -5.64
CA VAL A 428 -24.64 -5.31 -6.46
C VAL A 428 -25.15 -4.42 -7.58
#